data_AF-A0A9N8EGQ1-F1
#
_entry.id   AF-A0A9N8EGQ1-F1
#
_cell.length_a   1.000
_cell.length_b   1.000
_cell.length_c   1.000
_cell.angle_alpha   90.00
_cell.angle_beta   90.00
_cell.angle_gamma   90.00
#
_symmetry.space_group_name_H-M   'P 1'
#
loop_
_entity.id
_entity.type
_entity.pdbx_description
1 polymer ?
#
loop_
_entity_poly.entity_id
_entity_poly.type
_entity_poly.pdbx_seq_one_letter_code
_entity_poly.pdbx_strand_id
1 'polypeptide(L)'
;MTQVTITDGSGWDPMKCTLVWFVSGLSLVAIVVILSVLVVSQQASDVSHTVMDVGSTAPSPLPTTAPTSIKSYLLSLLPDETIVALNDDESPQSQAFEWLLVDPFLDEFTEWRIQQRFALMTLYYATGGNSNWFNNTNWGSSINECYWFAAAPCECDVILKLPVDNDTKVDLLSTNPCGIGYQSTPNDTELSSGTFGGRYQNLLLSQNGLQGAIPEEVFLLLTSLSNFQVHLNELSGSISTFVRELSSLQIFSVFNNHLSGTIPTELFFIPTLLEIDAFHNEITGTLPSEVGIPDLAGLLFDGNLLTGTLPSELGAQVASSLMTRLYLNDNSFQGTLPSDIGHLTLLEPIFVSSNLLSGTLPSQLGLLTNLHTISFRRNLFTCSLPSDLGKLTSLLNLGLNNNQLDGTIPSEVGNMRSLVAFVVHFNALTSSIPTELGRLESLDTLALLNNFLSCTIPTELAMLHQLRKMYLWTNELTGPIPSEFGVLPKLNFLSIEENQLSSMVPTELGRLSQLEALYAHRNQLSGPIPSEL
;
A
#
# COMPACT_ATOMS: atom_id res chain seq x y z
N MET A 1 4.96 -36.62 51.62
CA MET A 1 4.90 -37.67 50.59
C MET A 1 3.50 -37.63 50.00
N THR A 2 3.33 -36.88 48.92
CA THR A 2 2.11 -36.86 48.10
C THR A 2 2.57 -36.43 46.72
N GLN A 3 2.58 -37.40 45.80
CA GLN A 3 3.03 -37.25 44.42
C GLN A 3 2.05 -36.37 43.64
N VAL A 4 2.59 -35.43 42.88
CA VAL A 4 1.89 -34.75 41.79
C VAL A 4 2.25 -35.49 40.52
N THR A 5 1.23 -36.06 39.88
CA THR A 5 1.33 -36.74 38.59
C THR A 5 1.31 -35.67 37.48
N ILE A 6 2.35 -35.68 36.65
CA ILE A 6 2.42 -34.95 35.38
C ILE A 6 1.60 -35.74 34.36
N THR A 7 0.65 -35.09 33.68
CA THR A 7 0.01 -35.65 32.49
C THR A 7 0.46 -34.86 31.27
N ASP A 8 1.04 -35.58 30.33
CA ASP A 8 1.55 -35.12 29.04
C ASP A 8 0.51 -34.40 28.18
N GLY A 9 1.00 -33.43 27.42
CA GLY A 9 0.25 -32.68 26.43
C GLY A 9 -0.02 -33.49 25.16
N SER A 10 -1.25 -33.40 24.68
CA SER A 10 -1.60 -33.38 23.26
C SER A 10 -3.07 -32.97 23.16
N GLY A 11 -3.31 -31.80 22.59
CA GLY A 11 -4.66 -31.23 22.47
C GLY A 11 -4.64 -29.70 22.59
N TRP A 12 -3.93 -29.04 21.67
CA TRP A 12 -4.15 -27.61 21.44
C TRP A 12 -5.53 -27.45 20.81
N ASP A 13 -6.46 -26.88 21.57
CA ASP A 13 -7.81 -26.55 21.12
C ASP A 13 -7.85 -25.07 20.70
N PRO A 14 -8.01 -24.77 19.40
CA PRO A 14 -8.01 -23.39 18.89
C PRO A 14 -9.17 -22.53 19.42
N MET A 15 -10.19 -23.11 20.06
CA MET A 15 -11.33 -22.33 20.62
C MET A 15 -11.04 -21.62 21.95
N LYS A 16 -9.88 -21.84 22.59
CA LYS A 16 -9.58 -21.22 23.89
C LYS A 16 -8.93 -19.82 23.82
N CYS A 17 -8.42 -19.39 22.65
CA CYS A 17 -7.80 -18.06 22.52
C CYS A 17 -8.82 -16.90 22.56
N THR A 18 -10.10 -17.14 22.23
CA THR A 18 -11.12 -16.07 22.13
C THR A 18 -11.74 -15.64 23.46
N LEU A 19 -11.59 -16.41 24.54
CA LEU A 19 -12.41 -16.22 25.75
C LEU A 19 -11.75 -15.40 26.88
N VAL A 20 -10.45 -15.13 26.81
CA VAL A 20 -9.70 -14.59 27.98
C VAL A 20 -9.65 -13.06 28.05
N TRP A 21 -9.97 -12.33 26.98
CA TRP A 21 -9.79 -10.86 26.93
C TRP A 21 -11.09 -10.04 26.91
N PHE A 22 -12.25 -10.68 27.11
CA PHE A 22 -13.56 -10.00 27.05
C PHE A 22 -13.87 -9.07 28.24
N VAL A 23 -13.02 -8.97 29.27
CA VAL A 23 -13.38 -8.28 30.54
C VAL A 23 -12.58 -6.99 30.81
N SER A 24 -11.57 -6.63 30.02
CA SER A 24 -10.75 -5.42 30.29
C SER A 24 -10.74 -4.35 29.19
N GLY A 25 -11.37 -4.57 28.03
CA GLY A 25 -11.36 -3.63 26.89
C GLY A 25 -12.63 -2.80 26.66
N LEU A 26 -13.73 -3.08 27.39
CA LEU A 26 -15.06 -2.54 27.07
C LEU A 26 -15.32 -1.09 27.52
N SER A 27 -14.44 -0.49 28.31
CA SER A 27 -14.69 0.84 28.89
C SER A 27 -14.08 2.02 28.11
N LEU A 28 -13.30 1.79 27.05
CA LEU A 28 -12.74 2.86 26.22
C LEU A 28 -13.32 2.93 24.79
N VAL A 29 -13.77 1.80 24.22
CA VAL A 29 -14.26 1.74 22.82
C VAL A 29 -15.69 2.29 22.68
N ALA A 30 -16.51 2.20 23.72
CA ALA A 30 -17.91 2.65 23.68
C ALA A 30 -18.09 4.19 23.59
N ILE A 31 -17.06 4.98 23.91
CA ILE A 31 -17.16 6.46 23.93
C ILE A 31 -16.81 7.09 22.56
N VAL A 32 -16.07 6.37 21.70
CA VAL A 32 -15.68 6.90 20.38
C VAL A 32 -16.72 6.60 19.29
N VAL A 33 -17.49 5.53 19.42
CA VAL A 33 -18.49 5.10 18.42
C VAL A 33 -19.82 5.86 18.51
N ILE A 34 -20.11 6.54 19.63
CA ILE A 34 -21.40 7.23 19.85
C ILE A 34 -21.42 8.65 19.25
N LEU A 35 -20.29 9.22 18.81
CA LEU A 35 -20.24 10.57 18.23
C LEU A 35 -20.26 10.63 16.69
N SER A 36 -20.24 9.50 15.98
CA SER A 36 -20.23 9.44 14.50
C SER A 36 -21.55 9.03 13.83
N VAL A 37 -22.64 8.80 14.59
CA VAL A 37 -23.92 8.26 14.05
C VAL A 37 -25.12 9.23 14.20
N LEU A 38 -24.89 10.54 14.39
CA LEU A 38 -26.00 11.51 14.54
C LEU A 38 -26.00 12.69 13.57
N VAL A 39 -25.47 12.51 12.35
CA VAL A 39 -25.80 13.40 11.24
C VAL A 39 -26.00 12.56 9.98
N VAL A 40 -27.22 12.62 9.44
CA VAL A 40 -27.75 12.07 8.16
C VAL A 40 -28.88 11.07 8.40
N SER A 41 -30.09 11.59 8.62
CA SER A 41 -31.31 10.94 8.14
C SER A 41 -32.43 11.96 7.97
N GLN A 42 -32.86 12.15 6.72
CA GLN A 42 -34.11 12.74 6.18
C GLN A 42 -33.75 13.35 4.80
N GLN A 43 -34.33 13.00 3.66
CA GLN A 43 -35.70 12.59 3.30
C GLN A 43 -35.68 11.67 2.06
N ALA A 44 -36.61 10.71 1.99
CA ALA A 44 -37.06 10.11 0.74
C ALA A 44 -38.58 10.15 0.71
N SER A 45 -39.17 10.72 -0.34
CA SER A 45 -40.60 10.68 -0.62
C SER A 45 -40.85 10.13 -2.02
N ASP A 46 -41.46 8.95 -2.02
CA ASP A 46 -42.38 8.33 -2.97
C ASP A 46 -42.80 9.13 -4.22
N VAL A 47 -42.62 8.54 -5.41
CA VAL A 47 -43.46 8.79 -6.58
C VAL A 47 -43.76 7.47 -7.30
N SER A 48 -45.06 7.24 -7.50
CA SER A 48 -45.66 6.04 -8.06
C SER A 48 -45.47 5.89 -9.58
N HIS A 49 -45.31 4.64 -10.00
CA HIS A 49 -45.30 4.24 -11.41
C HIS A 49 -46.72 4.18 -11.98
N THR A 50 -46.98 4.92 -13.05
CA THR A 50 -48.11 4.69 -13.95
C THR A 50 -47.61 4.16 -15.29
N VAL A 51 -48.06 2.95 -15.61
CA VAL A 51 -47.90 2.25 -16.89
C VAL A 51 -48.75 2.94 -17.95
N MET A 52 -48.17 3.28 -19.10
CA MET A 52 -48.92 3.58 -20.32
C MET A 52 -48.39 2.79 -21.51
N ASP A 53 -49.36 2.45 -22.34
CA ASP A 53 -49.47 1.36 -23.30
C ASP A 53 -48.69 1.61 -24.62
N VAL A 54 -48.24 0.52 -25.24
CA VAL A 54 -47.41 0.54 -26.46
C VAL A 54 -48.31 0.50 -27.69
N GLY A 55 -48.47 1.63 -28.37
CA GLY A 55 -49.10 1.73 -29.69
C GLY A 55 -48.07 1.67 -30.83
N SER A 56 -48.19 0.65 -31.69
CA SER A 56 -47.36 0.47 -32.88
C SER A 56 -47.68 1.50 -33.98
N THR A 57 -46.67 2.12 -34.58
CA THR A 57 -46.76 2.65 -35.96
C THR A 57 -45.47 2.38 -36.74
N ALA A 58 -45.67 2.05 -38.03
CA ALA A 58 -44.69 1.57 -39.00
C ALA A 58 -43.85 2.72 -39.62
N PRO A 59 -42.76 2.42 -40.36
CA PRO A 59 -41.68 3.36 -40.61
C PRO A 59 -41.95 4.29 -41.80
N SER A 60 -41.42 5.51 -41.73
CA SER A 60 -41.39 6.48 -42.85
C SER A 60 -40.11 7.32 -42.79
N PRO A 61 -39.68 7.90 -43.92
CA PRO A 61 -38.45 7.55 -44.61
C PRO A 61 -37.22 8.32 -44.12
N LEU A 62 -36.05 7.79 -44.48
CA LEU A 62 -34.73 8.43 -44.36
C LEU A 62 -34.80 9.92 -44.78
N PRO A 63 -34.32 10.87 -43.95
CA PRO A 63 -33.96 12.18 -44.42
C PRO A 63 -32.56 12.15 -45.03
N THR A 64 -32.50 12.40 -46.34
CA THR A 64 -31.29 12.76 -47.07
C THR A 64 -30.93 14.23 -46.84
N THR A 65 -29.71 14.45 -46.33
CA THR A 65 -28.77 15.58 -46.52
C THR A 65 -29.10 17.01 -46.06
N ALA A 66 -28.30 17.52 -45.12
CA ALA A 66 -27.76 18.89 -45.02
C ALA A 66 -26.46 18.85 -44.16
N PRO A 67 -25.48 19.75 -44.34
CA PRO A 67 -24.20 19.65 -43.63
C PRO A 67 -24.45 19.82 -42.13
N THR A 68 -24.10 18.78 -41.35
CA THR A 68 -24.01 18.86 -39.89
C THR A 68 -23.11 20.04 -39.59
N SER A 69 -23.59 21.06 -38.87
CA SER A 69 -22.72 22.15 -38.43
C SER A 69 -21.53 21.54 -37.68
N ILE A 70 -20.33 22.12 -37.79
CA ILE A 70 -19.14 21.56 -37.11
C ILE A 70 -19.40 21.32 -35.61
N LYS A 71 -20.17 22.22 -34.98
CA LYS A 71 -20.67 22.07 -33.60
C LYS A 71 -21.53 20.81 -33.42
N SER A 72 -22.47 20.55 -34.32
CA SER A 72 -23.30 19.34 -34.29
C SER A 72 -22.49 18.06 -34.51
N TYR A 73 -21.45 18.11 -35.34
CA TYR A 73 -20.53 16.99 -35.52
C TYR A 73 -19.72 16.72 -34.25
N LEU A 74 -19.10 17.75 -33.66
CA LEU A 74 -18.35 17.61 -32.41
C LEU A 74 -19.22 17.06 -31.26
N LEU A 75 -20.45 17.56 -31.12
CA LEU A 75 -21.40 17.05 -30.12
C LEU A 75 -21.68 15.55 -30.31
N SER A 76 -21.70 15.05 -31.55
CA SER A 76 -21.93 13.62 -31.82
C SER A 76 -20.76 12.70 -31.42
N LEU A 77 -19.59 13.28 -31.09
CA LEU A 77 -18.40 12.54 -30.67
C LEU A 77 -18.24 12.47 -29.15
N LEU A 78 -19.05 13.20 -28.38
CA LEU A 78 -18.92 13.30 -26.93
C LEU A 78 -19.90 12.36 -26.21
N PRO A 79 -19.55 11.85 -25.01
CA PRO A 79 -20.47 11.08 -24.18
C PRO A 79 -21.71 11.91 -23.79
N ASP A 80 -22.86 11.25 -23.63
CA ASP A 80 -24.13 11.92 -23.27
C ASP A 80 -24.00 12.74 -21.98
N GLU A 81 -23.27 12.23 -20.99
CA GLU A 81 -23.03 12.90 -19.70
C GLU A 81 -22.22 14.20 -19.87
N THR A 82 -21.20 14.18 -20.73
CA THR A 82 -20.41 15.35 -21.12
C THR A 82 -21.26 16.40 -21.83
N ILE A 83 -22.19 15.99 -22.71
CA ILE A 83 -23.07 16.92 -23.43
C ILE A 83 -23.94 17.72 -22.45
N VAL A 84 -24.38 17.10 -21.35
CA VAL A 84 -25.15 17.80 -20.32
C VAL A 84 -24.31 18.89 -19.62
N ALA A 85 -23.03 18.63 -19.36
CA ALA A 85 -22.12 19.59 -18.72
C ALA A 85 -21.90 20.84 -19.58
N LEU A 86 -21.99 20.73 -20.91
CA LEU A 86 -21.89 21.87 -21.84
C LEU A 86 -23.01 22.91 -21.70
N ASN A 87 -24.08 22.64 -20.94
CA ASN A 87 -25.11 23.63 -20.65
C ASN A 87 -24.65 24.70 -19.64
N ASP A 88 -23.56 24.47 -18.94
CA ASP A 88 -22.89 25.46 -18.09
C ASP A 88 -21.70 26.06 -18.86
N ASP A 89 -21.84 27.32 -19.26
CA ASP A 89 -20.83 28.05 -20.04
C ASP A 89 -19.49 28.22 -19.29
N GLU A 90 -19.51 28.14 -17.96
CA GLU A 90 -18.32 28.26 -17.12
C GLU A 90 -17.66 26.89 -16.84
N SER A 91 -18.30 25.78 -17.24
CA SER A 91 -17.76 24.45 -17.02
C SER A 91 -16.42 24.22 -17.75
N PRO A 92 -15.53 23.38 -17.21
CA PRO A 92 -14.33 22.95 -17.92
C PRO A 92 -14.60 22.35 -19.30
N GLN A 93 -15.70 21.60 -19.43
CA GLN A 93 -16.16 21.00 -20.67
C GLN A 93 -16.52 22.08 -21.70
N SER A 94 -17.27 23.12 -21.31
CA SER A 94 -17.64 24.21 -22.22
C SER A 94 -16.40 24.99 -22.68
N GLN A 95 -15.47 25.28 -21.77
CA GLN A 95 -14.19 25.93 -22.10
C GLN A 95 -13.34 25.09 -23.07
N ALA A 96 -13.27 23.77 -22.86
CA ALA A 96 -12.58 22.84 -23.77
C ALA A 96 -13.25 22.76 -25.14
N PHE A 97 -14.58 22.75 -25.18
CA PHE A 97 -15.37 22.70 -26.41
C PHE A 97 -15.16 23.94 -27.28
N GLU A 98 -15.27 25.14 -26.68
CA GLU A 98 -15.07 26.40 -27.39
C GLU A 98 -13.61 26.61 -27.82
N TRP A 99 -12.64 26.13 -27.02
CA TRP A 99 -11.23 26.09 -27.43
C TRP A 99 -11.03 25.22 -28.68
N LEU A 100 -11.67 24.05 -28.76
CA LEU A 100 -11.53 23.12 -29.87
C LEU A 100 -12.15 23.66 -31.16
N LEU A 101 -13.28 24.38 -31.06
CA LEU A 101 -13.98 24.98 -32.19
C LEU A 101 -13.15 25.99 -32.99
N VAL A 102 -12.14 26.61 -32.36
CA VAL A 102 -11.28 27.61 -32.99
C VAL A 102 -9.90 27.07 -33.39
N ASP A 103 -9.68 25.75 -33.27
CA ASP A 103 -8.43 25.12 -33.68
C ASP A 103 -8.28 25.19 -35.22
N PRO A 104 -7.17 25.75 -35.74
CA PRO A 104 -6.98 25.95 -37.18
C PRO A 104 -6.88 24.64 -37.98
N PHE A 105 -6.63 23.49 -37.33
CA PHE A 105 -6.48 22.18 -37.97
C PHE A 105 -7.64 21.23 -37.66
N LEU A 106 -8.75 21.73 -37.09
CA LEU A 106 -9.87 20.89 -36.67
C LEU A 106 -10.40 19.98 -37.79
N ASP A 107 -10.50 20.50 -39.02
CA ASP A 107 -10.99 19.76 -40.19
C ASP A 107 -10.03 18.64 -40.65
N GLU A 108 -8.77 18.66 -40.19
CA GLU A 108 -7.76 17.63 -40.48
C GLU A 108 -7.71 16.54 -39.41
N PHE A 109 -8.33 16.76 -38.25
CA PHE A 109 -8.28 15.82 -37.15
C PHE A 109 -9.21 14.62 -37.36
N THR A 110 -8.70 13.46 -36.99
CA THR A 110 -9.52 12.25 -36.86
C THR A 110 -10.39 12.31 -35.61
N GLU A 111 -11.51 11.59 -35.60
CA GLU A 111 -12.48 11.58 -34.47
C GLU A 111 -11.82 11.30 -33.12
N TRP A 112 -10.94 10.31 -33.04
CA TRP A 112 -10.26 9.97 -31.80
C TRP A 112 -9.31 11.08 -31.33
N ARG A 113 -8.71 11.84 -32.26
CA ARG A 113 -7.80 12.95 -31.92
C ARG A 113 -8.61 14.14 -31.41
N ILE A 114 -9.77 14.40 -31.98
CA ILE A 114 -10.74 15.40 -31.48
C ILE A 114 -11.13 15.06 -30.04
N GLN A 115 -11.55 13.81 -29.78
CA GLN A 115 -11.90 13.33 -28.44
C GLN A 115 -10.74 13.43 -27.45
N GLN A 116 -9.53 13.04 -27.86
CA GLN A 116 -8.32 13.16 -27.04
C GLN A 116 -8.00 14.61 -26.67
N ARG A 117 -7.98 15.52 -27.65
CA ARG A 117 -7.73 16.95 -27.41
C ARG A 117 -8.79 17.54 -26.47
N PHE A 118 -10.06 17.19 -26.69
CA PHE A 118 -11.15 17.60 -25.83
C PHE A 118 -10.93 17.14 -24.38
N ALA A 119 -10.67 15.85 -24.15
CA ALA A 119 -10.47 15.31 -22.80
C ALA A 119 -9.25 15.92 -22.08
N LEU A 120 -8.14 16.11 -22.79
CA LEU A 120 -6.94 16.76 -22.24
C LEU A 120 -7.25 18.22 -21.86
N MET A 121 -7.95 18.97 -22.70
CA MET A 121 -8.29 20.36 -22.37
C MET A 121 -9.34 20.46 -21.26
N THR A 122 -10.29 19.52 -21.18
CA THR A 122 -11.22 19.44 -20.04
C THR A 122 -10.45 19.21 -18.74
N LEU A 123 -9.48 18.28 -18.72
CA LEU A 123 -8.56 18.10 -17.58
C LEU A 123 -7.80 19.37 -17.23
N TYR A 124 -7.25 20.03 -18.23
CA TYR A 124 -6.49 21.27 -18.06
C TYR A 124 -7.34 22.36 -17.40
N TYR A 125 -8.54 22.64 -17.90
CA TYR A 125 -9.42 23.65 -17.29
C TYR A 125 -9.94 23.22 -15.92
N ALA A 126 -10.33 21.95 -15.77
CA ALA A 126 -10.90 21.42 -14.52
C ALA A 126 -9.91 21.46 -13.35
N THR A 127 -8.62 21.35 -13.64
CA THR A 127 -7.57 21.23 -12.62
C THR A 127 -6.68 22.46 -12.49
N GLY A 128 -7.13 23.60 -13.02
CA GLY A 128 -6.45 24.89 -12.84
C GLY A 128 -5.24 25.09 -13.74
N GLY A 129 -5.23 24.53 -14.94
CA GLY A 129 -4.16 24.63 -15.92
C GLY A 129 -3.71 26.05 -16.26
N ASN A 130 -4.65 27.01 -16.23
CA ASN A 130 -4.39 28.43 -16.50
C ASN A 130 -3.82 29.22 -15.33
N SER A 131 -3.90 28.69 -14.10
CA SER A 131 -3.62 29.47 -12.89
C SER A 131 -2.65 28.80 -11.92
N ASN A 132 -2.70 27.47 -11.83
CA ASN A 132 -2.09 26.70 -10.75
C ASN A 132 -1.00 25.74 -11.25
N TRP A 133 -1.07 25.32 -12.52
CA TRP A 133 -0.09 24.37 -13.04
C TRP A 133 1.31 24.98 -13.09
N PHE A 134 2.30 24.30 -12.50
CA PHE A 134 3.69 24.77 -12.49
C PHE A 134 4.34 24.70 -13.87
N ASN A 135 4.02 23.66 -14.64
CA ASN A 135 4.42 23.51 -16.02
C ASN A 135 3.23 23.07 -16.88
N ASN A 136 2.85 23.94 -17.82
CA ASN A 136 1.81 23.73 -18.82
C ASN A 136 2.34 23.98 -20.24
N THR A 137 3.61 23.68 -20.48
CA THR A 137 4.26 23.99 -21.77
C THR A 137 3.50 23.36 -22.94
N ASN A 138 3.13 24.20 -23.92
CA ASN A 138 2.36 23.87 -25.13
C ASN A 138 0.91 23.42 -24.93
N TRP A 139 0.43 23.28 -23.69
CA TRP A 139 -0.98 22.98 -23.44
C TRP A 139 -1.88 24.07 -24.03
N GLY A 140 -2.99 23.66 -24.65
CA GLY A 140 -3.90 24.58 -25.33
C GLY A 140 -3.36 25.18 -26.64
N SER A 141 -2.22 24.72 -27.16
CA SER A 141 -1.72 25.13 -28.47
C SER A 141 -2.18 24.21 -29.60
N SER A 142 -2.06 24.66 -30.86
CA SER A 142 -2.44 23.88 -32.04
C SER A 142 -1.44 22.77 -32.40
N ILE A 143 -0.32 22.64 -31.68
CA ILE A 143 0.68 21.61 -31.99
C ILE A 143 0.19 20.22 -31.56
N ASN A 144 0.88 19.18 -32.02
CA ASN A 144 0.63 17.80 -31.65
C ASN A 144 0.76 17.56 -30.12
N GLU A 145 -0.21 16.85 -29.54
CA GLU A 145 -0.38 16.67 -28.09
C GLU A 145 0.74 15.83 -27.47
N CYS A 146 1.46 15.05 -28.28
CA CYS A 146 2.67 14.36 -27.84
C CYS A 146 3.80 15.33 -27.44
N TYR A 147 3.66 16.62 -27.72
CA TYR A 147 4.55 17.70 -27.30
C TYR A 147 3.97 18.59 -26.19
N TRP A 148 2.81 18.22 -25.62
CA TRP A 148 2.23 18.90 -24.47
C TRP A 148 2.91 18.37 -23.21
N PHE A 149 4.07 18.93 -22.90
CA PHE A 149 4.90 18.44 -21.81
C PHE A 149 4.42 18.99 -20.47
N ALA A 150 4.46 18.11 -19.47
CA ALA A 150 4.39 18.47 -18.07
C ALA A 150 5.80 18.70 -17.49
N ALA A 151 5.87 18.90 -16.17
CA ALA A 151 7.12 18.85 -15.41
C ALA A 151 7.91 17.56 -15.72
N ALA A 152 9.24 17.62 -15.59
CA ALA A 152 10.08 16.44 -15.79
C ALA A 152 9.65 15.33 -14.81
N PRO A 153 9.74 14.04 -15.21
CA PRO A 153 9.46 12.92 -14.32
C PRO A 153 10.21 13.06 -13.01
N CYS A 154 9.54 12.85 -11.88
CA CYS A 154 10.22 12.88 -10.58
C CYS A 154 10.97 11.56 -10.34
N GLU A 155 11.97 11.56 -9.46
CA GLU A 155 12.60 10.30 -8.99
C GLU A 155 11.59 9.36 -8.29
N CYS A 156 10.40 9.87 -7.94
CA CYS A 156 9.30 9.13 -7.35
C CYS A 156 8.38 8.42 -8.34
N ASP A 157 8.48 8.70 -9.65
CA ASP A 157 7.66 8.01 -10.64
C ASP A 157 8.03 6.51 -10.65
N VAL A 158 7.02 5.66 -10.48
CA VAL A 158 7.24 4.22 -10.27
C VAL A 158 7.89 3.59 -11.50
N ILE A 159 9.12 3.11 -11.34
CA ILE A 159 9.74 2.19 -12.29
C ILE A 159 9.31 0.78 -11.92
N LEU A 160 8.28 0.26 -12.59
CA LEU A 160 7.91 -1.15 -12.51
C LEU A 160 9.10 -2.01 -12.96
N LYS A 161 9.81 -2.61 -11.99
CA LYS A 161 10.68 -3.77 -12.24
C LYS A 161 9.80 -5.00 -12.14
N LEU A 162 9.22 -5.42 -13.26
CA LEU A 162 8.59 -6.73 -13.30
C LEU A 162 9.68 -7.79 -13.08
N PRO A 163 9.38 -8.89 -12.36
CA PRO A 163 10.24 -10.06 -12.32
C PRO A 163 10.21 -10.74 -13.70
N VAL A 164 10.96 -10.18 -14.64
CA VAL A 164 11.33 -10.83 -15.90
C VAL A 164 12.83 -11.08 -15.80
N ASP A 165 13.25 -12.26 -16.26
CA ASP A 165 14.63 -12.76 -16.21
C ASP A 165 15.70 -11.65 -16.32
N ASN A 166 16.76 -11.83 -15.54
CA ASN A 166 17.84 -10.88 -15.22
C ASN A 166 18.60 -10.24 -16.41
N ASP A 167 18.16 -10.47 -17.65
CA ASP A 167 18.73 -9.96 -18.91
C ASP A 167 17.80 -9.01 -19.70
N THR A 168 16.54 -8.78 -19.28
CA THR A 168 15.66 -7.78 -19.91
C THR A 168 15.04 -6.86 -18.88
N LYS A 169 15.77 -5.82 -18.47
CA LYS A 169 15.15 -4.61 -17.91
C LYS A 169 14.29 -4.00 -19.01
N VAL A 170 12.98 -4.23 -18.96
CA VAL A 170 12.05 -3.46 -19.79
C VAL A 170 11.86 -2.13 -19.08
N ASP A 171 12.59 -1.10 -19.53
CA ASP A 171 12.28 0.28 -19.15
C ASP A 171 10.92 0.65 -19.77
N LEU A 172 9.85 0.49 -18.99
CA LEU A 172 8.46 0.68 -19.44
C LEU A 172 8.06 2.15 -19.63
N LEU A 173 8.91 3.11 -19.22
CA LEU A 173 8.53 4.52 -19.17
C LEU A 173 9.12 5.30 -20.35
N SER A 174 8.32 5.42 -21.41
CA SER A 174 8.48 6.56 -22.31
C SER A 174 8.04 7.82 -21.56
N THR A 175 8.91 8.82 -21.47
CA THR A 175 8.48 10.17 -21.05
C THR A 175 7.70 10.88 -22.16
N ASN A 176 7.61 10.28 -23.35
CA ASN A 176 6.76 10.77 -24.42
C ASN A 176 5.30 10.45 -24.07
N PRO A 177 4.42 11.46 -24.04
CA PRO A 177 3.01 11.26 -23.76
C PRO A 177 2.33 10.22 -24.67
N CYS A 178 2.81 10.01 -25.89
CA CYS A 178 2.25 9.07 -26.87
C CYS A 178 3.00 7.73 -26.98
N GLY A 179 3.93 7.43 -26.06
CA GLY A 179 4.61 6.13 -25.97
C GLY A 179 5.98 6.04 -26.67
N ILE A 180 6.61 4.85 -26.63
CA ILE A 180 7.94 4.60 -27.20
C ILE A 180 7.88 4.52 -28.73
N GLY A 181 8.85 5.11 -29.43
CA GLY A 181 9.01 4.96 -30.88
C GLY A 181 8.14 5.88 -31.74
N TYR A 182 7.35 6.77 -31.13
CA TYR A 182 6.64 7.80 -31.87
C TYR A 182 7.59 8.95 -32.24
N GLN A 183 7.85 9.10 -33.54
CA GLN A 183 8.59 10.22 -34.12
C GLN A 183 7.64 11.02 -35.02
N SER A 184 6.88 11.95 -34.44
CA SER A 184 6.21 13.00 -35.21
C SER A 184 7.00 14.31 -35.14
N THR A 185 6.73 15.26 -36.01
CA THR A 185 7.12 16.66 -35.85
C THR A 185 6.00 17.44 -35.13
N PRO A 186 6.30 18.57 -34.46
CA PRO A 186 5.30 19.37 -33.75
C PRO A 186 4.10 19.81 -34.62
N ASN A 187 4.28 19.88 -35.95
CA ASN A 187 3.28 20.34 -36.91
C ASN A 187 2.61 19.19 -37.69
N ASP A 188 2.88 17.92 -37.35
CA ASP A 188 2.29 16.81 -38.07
C ASP A 188 0.77 16.74 -37.80
N THR A 189 0.01 16.95 -38.88
CA THR A 189 -1.44 16.68 -38.93
C THR A 189 -1.72 15.25 -39.42
N GLU A 190 -0.82 14.67 -40.23
CA GLU A 190 -0.86 13.28 -40.70
C GLU A 190 -0.07 12.31 -39.81
N LEU A 191 -0.65 11.13 -39.59
CA LEU A 191 -0.10 10.08 -38.73
C LEU A 191 1.08 9.33 -39.38
N SER A 192 2.29 9.44 -38.81
CA SER A 192 3.39 8.50 -39.09
C SER A 192 3.17 7.15 -38.40
N SER A 193 3.59 6.07 -39.07
CA SER A 193 3.40 4.63 -38.80
C SER A 193 3.96 4.09 -37.46
N GLY A 194 3.47 4.59 -36.32
CA GLY A 194 3.68 3.97 -34.99
C GLY A 194 2.52 3.05 -34.61
N THR A 195 2.76 2.05 -33.75
CA THR A 195 1.81 0.98 -33.35
C THR A 195 0.46 1.48 -32.80
N PHE A 196 0.40 2.72 -32.31
CA PHE A 196 -0.83 3.36 -31.78
C PHE A 196 -1.15 4.72 -32.41
N GLY A 197 -0.42 5.14 -33.46
CA GLY A 197 -0.80 6.32 -34.25
C GLY A 197 -0.86 7.67 -33.52
N GLY A 198 -0.08 7.91 -32.47
CA GLY A 198 -0.09 9.20 -31.75
C GLY A 198 -1.18 9.35 -30.68
N ARG A 199 -1.83 8.25 -30.29
CA ARG A 199 -2.72 8.21 -29.11
C ARG A 199 -1.91 8.39 -27.83
N TYR A 200 -2.45 9.16 -26.90
CA TYR A 200 -1.88 9.40 -25.57
C TYR A 200 -1.84 8.09 -24.77
N GLN A 201 -0.66 7.74 -24.27
CA GLN A 201 -0.39 6.54 -23.46
C GLN A 201 0.09 6.89 -22.05
N ASN A 202 0.78 8.02 -21.87
CA ASN A 202 1.40 8.40 -20.62
C ASN A 202 0.88 9.78 -20.18
N LEU A 203 -0.06 9.81 -19.24
CA LEU A 203 -0.46 11.03 -18.55
C LEU A 203 0.43 11.23 -17.33
N LEU A 204 1.49 12.02 -17.51
CA LEU A 204 2.49 12.32 -16.48
C LEU A 204 2.32 13.76 -16.03
N LEU A 205 1.54 14.00 -14.97
CA LEU A 205 1.26 15.33 -14.42
C LEU A 205 1.59 15.41 -12.92
N SER A 206 2.49 14.55 -12.45
CA SER A 206 2.97 14.53 -11.08
C SER A 206 3.62 15.85 -10.66
N GLN A 207 3.47 16.24 -9.40
CA GLN A 207 4.10 17.44 -8.82
C GLN A 207 3.84 18.73 -9.62
N ASN A 208 2.63 18.90 -10.16
CA ASN A 208 2.34 19.99 -11.11
C ASN A 208 1.33 21.01 -10.59
N GLY A 209 0.82 20.88 -9.36
CA GLY A 209 -0.12 21.83 -8.76
C GLY A 209 -1.57 21.64 -9.20
N LEU A 210 -1.93 20.46 -9.72
CA LEU A 210 -3.31 20.13 -10.09
C LEU A 210 -4.23 20.20 -8.87
N GLN A 211 -5.42 20.76 -9.04
CA GLN A 211 -6.46 20.87 -8.02
C GLN A 211 -7.80 20.34 -8.55
N GLY A 212 -8.82 20.28 -7.69
CA GLY A 212 -10.18 19.89 -8.13
C GLY A 212 -10.29 18.39 -8.41
N ALA A 213 -11.37 17.98 -9.07
CA ALA A 213 -11.63 16.58 -9.40
C ALA A 213 -11.05 16.20 -10.77
N ILE A 214 -10.71 14.92 -10.93
CA ILE A 214 -10.36 14.36 -12.24
C ILE A 214 -11.67 14.26 -13.05
N PRO A 215 -11.79 14.95 -14.20
CA PRO A 215 -13.02 14.93 -14.99
C PRO A 215 -13.22 13.57 -15.68
N GLU A 216 -14.48 13.16 -15.83
CA GLU A 216 -14.83 11.81 -16.33
C GLU A 216 -14.38 11.56 -17.77
N GLU A 217 -14.26 12.62 -18.56
CA GLU A 217 -13.75 12.61 -19.94
C GLU A 217 -12.36 11.97 -20.04
N VAL A 218 -11.54 12.10 -19.00
CA VAL A 218 -10.22 11.47 -18.94
C VAL A 218 -10.34 9.94 -18.97
N PHE A 219 -11.32 9.38 -18.28
CA PHE A 219 -11.57 7.94 -18.27
C PHE A 219 -12.30 7.48 -19.54
N LEU A 220 -13.30 8.25 -19.98
CA LEU A 220 -14.18 7.91 -21.10
C LEU A 220 -13.51 8.03 -22.47
N LEU A 221 -12.59 8.99 -22.65
CA LEU A 221 -12.06 9.35 -23.98
C LEU A 221 -10.56 9.04 -24.16
N LEU A 222 -9.79 8.90 -23.07
CA LEU A 222 -8.36 8.56 -23.14
C LEU A 222 -8.10 7.06 -22.92
N THR A 223 -8.90 6.19 -23.55
CA THR A 223 -8.89 4.73 -23.35
C THR A 223 -7.58 4.01 -23.73
N SER A 224 -6.66 4.73 -24.38
CA SER A 224 -5.32 4.24 -24.74
C SER A 224 -4.25 4.51 -23.66
N LEU A 225 -4.61 5.18 -22.57
CA LEU A 225 -3.71 5.40 -21.45
C LEU A 225 -3.24 4.07 -20.89
N SER A 226 -1.92 3.92 -20.83
CA SER A 226 -1.24 2.81 -20.17
C SER A 226 -0.67 3.24 -18.82
N ASN A 227 -0.33 4.51 -18.69
CA ASN A 227 0.25 5.06 -17.48
C ASN A 227 -0.47 6.35 -17.08
N PHE A 228 -1.06 6.33 -15.90
CA PHE A 228 -1.76 7.46 -15.30
C PHE A 228 -1.02 7.87 -14.03
N GLN A 229 -0.20 8.92 -14.09
CA GLN A 229 0.57 9.41 -12.94
C GLN A 229 0.28 10.89 -12.71
N VAL A 230 -0.50 11.16 -11.67
CA VAL A 230 -0.92 12.52 -11.27
C VAL A 230 -0.71 12.74 -9.77
N HIS A 231 0.24 11.99 -9.18
CA HIS A 231 0.54 12.03 -7.76
C HIS A 231 1.24 13.34 -7.32
N LEU A 232 1.30 13.58 -6.01
CA LEU A 232 1.88 14.80 -5.42
C LEU A 232 1.22 16.07 -5.98
N ASN A 233 -0.10 16.10 -5.97
CA ASN A 233 -0.92 17.24 -6.35
C ASN A 233 -1.95 17.52 -5.24
N GLU A 234 -2.92 18.37 -5.53
CA GLU A 234 -4.01 18.74 -4.62
C GLU A 234 -5.37 18.28 -5.20
N LEU A 235 -5.38 17.16 -5.95
CA LEU A 235 -6.59 16.60 -6.55
C LEU A 235 -7.53 16.10 -5.46
N SER A 236 -8.84 16.20 -5.71
CA SER A 236 -9.92 15.85 -4.80
C SER A 236 -11.03 15.09 -5.53
N GLY A 237 -12.13 14.80 -4.85
CA GLY A 237 -13.22 13.98 -5.40
C GLY A 237 -12.90 12.49 -5.38
N SER A 238 -13.73 11.68 -6.02
CA SER A 238 -13.61 10.22 -6.02
C SER A 238 -12.98 9.69 -7.32
N ILE A 239 -12.38 8.51 -7.24
CA ILE A 239 -12.00 7.74 -8.43
C ILE A 239 -13.30 7.26 -9.10
N SER A 240 -13.55 7.71 -10.33
CA SER A 240 -14.77 7.37 -11.07
C SER A 240 -14.80 5.88 -11.45
N THR A 241 -16.01 5.30 -11.48
CA THR A 241 -16.24 3.93 -11.97
C THR A 241 -15.91 3.78 -13.46
N PHE A 242 -15.89 4.88 -14.23
CA PHE A 242 -15.47 4.87 -15.63
C PHE A 242 -13.99 4.53 -15.82
N VAL A 243 -13.20 4.42 -14.75
CA VAL A 243 -11.79 3.98 -14.83
C VAL A 243 -11.60 2.67 -15.60
N ARG A 244 -12.62 1.79 -15.61
CA ARG A 244 -12.62 0.55 -16.41
C ARG A 244 -12.47 0.76 -17.92
N GLU A 245 -12.90 1.90 -18.44
CA GLU A 245 -12.78 2.22 -19.86
C GLU A 245 -11.31 2.42 -20.29
N LEU A 246 -10.39 2.64 -19.34
CA LEU A 246 -8.95 2.64 -19.55
C LEU A 246 -8.41 1.21 -19.72
N SER A 247 -8.87 0.52 -20.76
CA SER A 247 -8.58 -0.90 -21.04
C SER A 247 -7.10 -1.26 -21.22
N SER A 248 -6.24 -0.27 -21.50
CA SER A 248 -4.79 -0.42 -21.66
C SER A 248 -3.97 -0.04 -20.42
N LEU A 249 -4.64 0.36 -19.34
CA LEU A 249 -4.02 0.91 -18.13
C LEU A 249 -3.23 -0.17 -17.37
N GLN A 250 -1.94 0.11 -17.19
CA GLN A 250 -1.01 -0.74 -16.45
C GLN A 250 -0.68 -0.13 -15.08
N ILE A 251 -0.50 1.18 -15.02
CA ILE A 251 -0.13 1.90 -13.79
C ILE A 251 -1.16 3.00 -13.52
N PHE A 252 -1.75 2.97 -12.33
CA PHE A 252 -2.60 4.03 -11.81
C PHE A 252 -1.97 4.61 -10.53
N SER A 253 -1.35 5.78 -10.64
CA SER A 253 -0.64 6.46 -9.55
C SER A 253 -1.24 7.83 -9.25
N VAL A 254 -1.82 7.95 -8.06
CA VAL A 254 -2.52 9.15 -7.54
C VAL A 254 -2.11 9.47 -6.11
N PHE A 255 -0.99 8.93 -5.62
CA PHE A 255 -0.55 9.11 -4.24
C PHE A 255 -0.33 10.57 -3.85
N ASN A 256 -0.39 10.88 -2.54
CA ASN A 256 -0.28 12.25 -2.01
C ASN A 256 -1.19 13.24 -2.74
N ASN A 257 -2.50 13.02 -2.63
CA ASN A 257 -3.57 13.91 -3.05
C ASN A 257 -4.66 13.93 -1.95
N HIS A 258 -5.81 14.56 -2.21
CA HIS A 258 -6.99 14.58 -1.34
C HIS A 258 -8.14 13.75 -1.94
N LEU A 259 -7.84 12.67 -2.66
CA LEU A 259 -8.88 11.80 -3.25
C LEU A 259 -9.67 11.12 -2.14
N SER A 260 -10.99 11.08 -2.29
CA SER A 260 -11.94 10.55 -1.32
C SER A 260 -12.89 9.54 -1.98
N GLY A 261 -13.98 9.15 -1.30
CA GLY A 261 -14.89 8.11 -1.80
C GLY A 261 -14.32 6.71 -1.58
N THR A 262 -14.84 5.71 -2.31
CA THR A 262 -14.44 4.30 -2.18
C THR A 262 -13.55 3.86 -3.32
N ILE A 263 -12.82 2.75 -3.15
CA ILE A 263 -12.13 2.07 -4.25
C ILE A 263 -13.19 1.46 -5.20
N PRO A 264 -13.30 1.91 -6.47
CA PRO A 264 -14.26 1.32 -7.42
C PRO A 264 -13.82 -0.11 -7.80
N THR A 265 -14.76 -1.06 -7.80
CA THR A 265 -14.47 -2.45 -8.20
C THR A 265 -14.08 -2.54 -9.67
N GLU A 266 -14.56 -1.60 -10.48
CA GLU A 266 -14.27 -1.41 -11.89
C GLU A 266 -12.77 -1.32 -12.19
N LEU A 267 -11.97 -0.78 -11.25
CA LEU A 267 -10.51 -0.69 -11.37
C LEU A 267 -9.88 -2.09 -11.56
N PHE A 268 -10.40 -3.09 -10.86
CA PHE A 268 -9.90 -4.47 -10.91
C PHE A 268 -10.45 -5.27 -12.08
N PHE A 269 -11.30 -4.69 -12.93
CA PHE A 269 -11.73 -5.30 -14.19
C PHE A 269 -10.87 -4.90 -15.39
N ILE A 270 -9.83 -4.09 -15.16
CA ILE A 270 -8.85 -3.72 -16.18
C ILE A 270 -7.86 -4.87 -16.37
N PRO A 271 -7.82 -5.53 -17.54
CA PRO A 271 -7.06 -6.76 -17.73
C PRO A 271 -5.54 -6.55 -17.79
N THR A 272 -5.10 -5.31 -17.94
CA THR A 272 -3.67 -4.96 -18.08
C THR A 272 -3.11 -4.32 -16.81
N LEU A 273 -3.89 -4.19 -15.74
CA LEU A 273 -3.51 -3.46 -14.54
C LEU A 273 -2.43 -4.21 -13.75
N LEU A 274 -1.29 -3.55 -13.56
CA LEU A 274 -0.12 -4.07 -12.87
C LEU A 274 0.08 -3.41 -11.51
N GLU A 275 -0.26 -2.13 -11.37
CA GLU A 275 -0.04 -1.41 -10.12
C GLU A 275 -1.08 -0.33 -9.87
N ILE A 276 -1.51 -0.26 -8.62
CA ILE A 276 -2.30 0.83 -8.07
C ILE A 276 -1.49 1.46 -6.94
N ASP A 277 -1.18 2.73 -7.11
CA ASP A 277 -0.52 3.55 -6.10
C ASP A 277 -1.39 4.73 -5.70
N ALA A 278 -2.05 4.59 -4.55
CA ALA A 278 -2.97 5.57 -4.00
C ALA A 278 -2.63 5.90 -2.54
N PHE A 279 -1.36 5.74 -2.13
CA PHE A 279 -0.98 6.03 -0.74
C PHE A 279 -1.21 7.51 -0.39
N HIS A 280 -1.46 7.82 0.89
CA HIS A 280 -1.69 9.16 1.42
C HIS A 280 -2.78 9.92 0.63
N ASN A 281 -4.02 9.47 0.81
CA ASN A 281 -5.25 10.11 0.32
C ASN A 281 -6.33 10.02 1.42
N GLU A 282 -7.56 10.43 1.11
CA GLU A 282 -8.73 10.34 2.00
C GLU A 282 -9.69 9.21 1.58
N ILE A 283 -9.17 8.14 0.95
CA ILE A 283 -10.00 7.05 0.43
C ILE A 283 -10.61 6.25 1.58
N THR A 284 -11.92 6.05 1.51
CA THR A 284 -12.75 5.37 2.51
C THR A 284 -13.28 4.02 1.98
N GLY A 285 -14.12 3.34 2.76
CA GLY A 285 -14.75 2.09 2.36
C GLY A 285 -13.88 0.87 2.69
N THR A 286 -13.96 -0.17 1.87
CA THR A 286 -13.26 -1.45 2.10
C THR A 286 -12.44 -1.84 0.88
N LEU A 287 -11.45 -2.73 1.07
CA LEU A 287 -10.80 -3.38 -0.07
C LEU A 287 -11.79 -4.38 -0.72
N PRO A 288 -12.12 -4.24 -2.01
CA PRO A 288 -13.09 -5.11 -2.66
C PRO A 288 -12.54 -6.53 -2.89
N SER A 289 -13.43 -7.52 -3.01
CA SER A 289 -13.06 -8.92 -3.29
C SER A 289 -12.35 -9.09 -4.65
N GLU A 290 -12.61 -8.20 -5.59
CA GLU A 290 -12.06 -8.18 -6.93
C GLU A 290 -10.55 -7.88 -6.96
N VAL A 291 -9.96 -7.45 -5.82
CA VAL A 291 -8.52 -7.16 -5.70
C VAL A 291 -7.59 -8.33 -6.06
N GLY A 292 -8.09 -9.56 -5.99
CA GLY A 292 -7.36 -10.79 -6.25
C GLY A 292 -7.03 -11.09 -7.72
N ILE A 293 -6.82 -10.07 -8.56
CA ILE A 293 -6.46 -10.27 -9.97
C ILE A 293 -5.01 -10.79 -10.12
N PRO A 294 -4.75 -11.67 -11.12
CA PRO A 294 -3.46 -12.36 -11.27
C PRO A 294 -2.29 -11.45 -11.60
N ASP A 295 -2.50 -10.45 -12.44
CA ASP A 295 -1.42 -9.66 -13.01
C ASP A 295 -1.01 -8.46 -12.12
N LEU A 296 -1.74 -8.20 -11.04
CA LEU A 296 -1.46 -7.10 -10.13
C LEU A 296 -0.17 -7.38 -9.34
N ALA A 297 0.85 -6.58 -9.63
CA ALA A 297 2.17 -6.64 -9.01
C ALA A 297 2.28 -5.76 -7.75
N GLY A 298 1.54 -4.65 -7.68
CA GLY A 298 1.61 -3.70 -6.57
C GLY A 298 0.25 -3.18 -6.14
N LEU A 299 -0.04 -3.30 -4.84
CA LEU A 299 -1.20 -2.68 -4.20
C LEU A 299 -0.73 -1.76 -3.07
N LEU A 300 -0.73 -0.44 -3.31
CA LEU A 300 -0.19 0.56 -2.40
C LEU A 300 -1.28 1.54 -1.97
N PHE A 301 -1.77 1.37 -0.74
CA PHE A 301 -2.86 2.15 -0.13
C PHE A 301 -2.51 2.66 1.28
N ASP A 302 -1.22 2.73 1.63
CA ASP A 302 -0.74 3.30 2.90
C ASP A 302 -1.39 4.66 3.20
N GLY A 303 -1.72 4.95 4.46
CA GLY A 303 -2.17 6.28 4.86
C GLY A 303 -3.51 6.71 4.24
N ASN A 304 -4.53 5.87 4.34
CA ASN A 304 -5.89 6.18 3.90
C ASN A 304 -6.90 5.95 5.05
N LEU A 305 -8.20 6.04 4.75
CA LEU A 305 -9.29 5.82 5.69
C LEU A 305 -10.01 4.49 5.41
N LEU A 306 -9.30 3.49 4.88
CA LEU A 306 -9.89 2.19 4.54
C LEU A 306 -10.24 1.40 5.81
N THR A 307 -11.35 0.69 5.75
CA THR A 307 -11.95 -0.08 6.84
C THR A 307 -12.27 -1.50 6.37
N GLY A 308 -12.94 -2.27 7.23
CA GLY A 308 -13.36 -3.64 6.89
C GLY A 308 -12.22 -4.65 7.01
N THR A 309 -12.45 -5.85 6.50
CA THR A 309 -11.47 -6.95 6.56
C THR A 309 -10.62 -7.02 5.30
N LEU A 310 -9.42 -7.60 5.42
CA LEU A 310 -8.67 -8.03 4.24
C LEU A 310 -9.40 -9.24 3.61
N PRO A 311 -9.86 -9.15 2.35
CA PRO A 311 -10.58 -10.24 1.69
C PRO A 311 -9.65 -11.44 1.44
N SER A 312 -10.17 -12.66 1.57
CA SER A 312 -9.41 -13.88 1.26
C SER A 312 -8.98 -13.92 -0.21
N GLU A 313 -9.78 -13.32 -1.09
CA GLU A 313 -9.57 -13.23 -2.52
C GLU A 313 -8.23 -12.56 -2.88
N LEU A 314 -7.71 -11.69 -2.00
CA LEU A 314 -6.38 -11.10 -2.14
C LEU A 314 -5.30 -12.17 -2.37
N GLY A 315 -5.43 -13.35 -1.76
CA GLY A 315 -4.55 -14.50 -1.96
C GLY A 315 -5.22 -15.75 -2.51
N ALA A 316 -6.55 -15.83 -2.58
CA ALA A 316 -7.25 -17.08 -2.90
C ALA A 316 -7.22 -17.46 -4.39
N GLN A 317 -7.06 -16.49 -5.29
CA GLN A 317 -7.46 -16.70 -6.68
C GLN A 317 -6.35 -17.14 -7.64
N VAL A 318 -5.07 -17.09 -7.27
CA VAL A 318 -4.03 -17.36 -8.29
C VAL A 318 -2.73 -17.89 -7.70
N ALA A 319 -2.45 -19.17 -7.95
CA ALA A 319 -1.09 -19.74 -7.77
C ALA A 319 -0.04 -19.05 -8.67
N SER A 320 -0.46 -18.18 -9.60
CA SER A 320 0.36 -17.36 -10.48
C SER A 320 0.15 -15.86 -10.26
N SER A 321 -0.21 -15.42 -9.04
CA SER A 321 -0.26 -13.97 -8.74
C SER A 321 1.13 -13.35 -8.91
N LEU A 322 1.18 -12.19 -9.57
CA LEU A 322 2.40 -11.41 -9.77
C LEU A 322 2.70 -10.46 -8.60
N MET A 323 1.91 -10.49 -7.51
CA MET A 323 2.02 -9.52 -6.43
C MET A 323 3.38 -9.60 -5.73
N THR A 324 4.10 -8.49 -5.77
CA THR A 324 5.42 -8.30 -5.14
C THR A 324 5.37 -7.31 -3.98
N ARG A 325 4.42 -6.36 -3.99
CA ARG A 325 4.30 -5.30 -2.99
C ARG A 325 2.87 -5.17 -2.48
N LEU A 326 2.72 -5.23 -1.16
CA LEU A 326 1.46 -5.00 -0.46
C LEU A 326 1.65 -4.00 0.67
N TYR A 327 1.20 -2.76 0.47
CA TYR A 327 1.35 -1.64 1.40
C TYR A 327 -0.03 -1.15 1.83
N LEU A 328 -0.40 -1.42 3.08
CA LEU A 328 -1.69 -1.08 3.69
C LEU A 328 -1.51 -0.45 5.09
N ASN A 329 -0.36 0.14 5.40
CA ASN A 329 -0.09 0.83 6.65
C ASN A 329 -1.12 1.95 6.91
N ASP A 330 -1.27 2.32 8.19
CA ASP A 330 -1.95 3.55 8.61
C ASP A 330 -3.35 3.67 7.98
N ASN A 331 -4.15 2.63 8.19
CA ASN A 331 -5.56 2.53 7.81
C ASN A 331 -6.38 2.04 9.03
N SER A 332 -7.63 1.64 8.82
CA SER A 332 -8.52 1.07 9.84
C SER A 332 -8.99 -0.35 9.49
N PHE A 333 -8.13 -1.15 8.82
CA PHE A 333 -8.43 -2.55 8.53
C PHE A 333 -8.56 -3.35 9.83
N GLN A 334 -9.56 -4.22 9.90
CA GLN A 334 -9.95 -5.01 11.06
C GLN A 334 -10.11 -6.49 10.68
N GLY A 335 -10.43 -7.35 11.65
CA GLY A 335 -10.49 -8.80 11.43
C GLY A 335 -9.09 -9.44 11.38
N THR A 336 -8.94 -10.59 10.73
CA THR A 336 -7.68 -11.35 10.69
C THR A 336 -6.87 -11.09 9.43
N LEU A 337 -5.56 -11.34 9.48
CA LEU A 337 -4.77 -11.53 8.27
C LEU A 337 -5.17 -12.89 7.62
N PRO A 338 -5.74 -12.92 6.40
CA PRO A 338 -6.24 -14.14 5.79
C PRO A 338 -5.09 -15.13 5.52
N SER A 339 -5.33 -16.43 5.74
CA SER A 339 -4.33 -17.47 5.48
C SER A 339 -3.95 -17.58 4.00
N ASP A 340 -4.87 -17.20 3.11
CA ASP A 340 -4.65 -17.20 1.65
C ASP A 340 -3.51 -16.27 1.23
N ILE A 341 -3.09 -15.32 2.08
CA ILE A 341 -1.89 -14.50 1.85
C ILE A 341 -0.66 -15.36 1.52
N GLY A 342 -0.60 -16.60 2.02
CA GLY A 342 0.50 -17.54 1.75
C GLY A 342 0.62 -17.98 0.28
N HIS A 343 -0.38 -17.72 -0.57
CA HIS A 343 -0.28 -17.98 -2.01
C HIS A 343 0.47 -16.88 -2.78
N LEU A 344 0.66 -15.70 -2.18
CA LEU A 344 1.37 -14.56 -2.80
C LEU A 344 2.88 -14.71 -2.71
N THR A 345 3.40 -15.83 -3.23
CA THR A 345 4.79 -16.28 -3.04
C THR A 345 5.86 -15.35 -3.62
N LEU A 346 5.49 -14.39 -4.47
CA LEU A 346 6.37 -13.36 -5.01
C LEU A 346 6.49 -12.11 -4.13
N LEU A 347 5.75 -12.02 -3.01
CA LEU A 347 5.85 -10.87 -2.10
C LEU A 347 7.27 -10.69 -1.57
N GLU A 348 7.73 -9.44 -1.59
CA GLU A 348 9.05 -9.03 -1.10
C GLU A 348 8.93 -8.20 0.20
N PRO A 349 8.23 -7.05 0.22
CA PRO A 349 7.76 -6.45 1.45
C PRO A 349 6.25 -6.60 1.65
N ILE A 350 5.85 -6.82 2.90
CA ILE A 350 4.46 -6.70 3.34
C ILE A 350 4.37 -5.71 4.51
N PHE A 351 3.61 -4.64 4.31
CA PHE A 351 3.39 -3.61 5.32
C PHE A 351 1.90 -3.47 5.62
N VAL A 352 1.50 -3.75 6.86
CA VAL A 352 0.12 -3.60 7.34
C VAL A 352 0.08 -2.98 8.74
N SER A 353 1.09 -2.16 9.06
CA SER A 353 1.26 -1.54 10.38
C SER A 353 0.17 -0.51 10.67
N SER A 354 -0.05 -0.18 11.94
CA SER A 354 -1.02 0.84 12.37
C SER A 354 -2.43 0.60 11.83
N ASN A 355 -2.97 -0.60 12.05
CA ASN A 355 -4.33 -0.98 11.72
C ASN A 355 -5.02 -1.57 12.97
N LEU A 356 -6.22 -2.12 12.80
CA LEU A 356 -6.99 -2.85 13.81
C LEU A 356 -7.01 -4.36 13.54
N LEU A 357 -6.03 -4.89 12.78
CA LEU A 357 -5.94 -6.32 12.48
C LEU A 357 -5.70 -7.11 13.77
N SER A 358 -6.36 -8.25 13.90
CA SER A 358 -6.50 -9.02 15.13
C SER A 358 -6.40 -10.52 14.88
N GLY A 359 -6.48 -11.32 15.94
CA GLY A 359 -6.39 -12.77 15.85
C GLY A 359 -4.96 -13.27 15.63
N THR A 360 -4.81 -14.52 15.22
CA THR A 360 -3.51 -15.19 15.11
C THR A 360 -2.79 -14.85 13.82
N LEU A 361 -1.46 -14.75 13.86
CA LEU A 361 -0.66 -14.75 12.63
C LEU A 361 -0.77 -16.13 11.95
N PRO A 362 -1.18 -16.21 10.67
CA PRO A 362 -1.34 -17.48 9.98
C PRO A 362 0.03 -18.14 9.72
N SER A 363 0.12 -19.46 9.89
CA SER A 363 1.35 -20.22 9.61
C SER A 363 1.76 -20.19 8.14
N GLN A 364 0.79 -19.91 7.25
CA GLN A 364 1.00 -19.72 5.81
C GLN A 364 1.95 -18.56 5.48
N LEU A 365 2.20 -17.63 6.40
CA LEU A 365 3.28 -16.64 6.25
C LEU A 365 4.63 -17.29 5.97
N GLY A 366 4.90 -18.48 6.52
CA GLY A 366 6.13 -19.23 6.28
C GLY A 366 6.31 -19.76 4.85
N LEU A 367 5.31 -19.59 3.97
CA LEU A 367 5.39 -19.93 2.54
C LEU A 367 5.98 -18.78 1.71
N LEU A 368 6.02 -17.56 2.24
CA LEU A 368 6.40 -16.35 1.52
C LEU A 368 7.92 -16.13 1.54
N THR A 369 8.68 -17.08 1.01
CA THR A 369 10.15 -17.14 1.16
C THR A 369 10.93 -16.03 0.46
N ASN A 370 10.28 -15.23 -0.40
CA ASN A 370 10.85 -14.04 -1.03
C ASN A 370 10.76 -12.78 -0.14
N LEU A 371 10.11 -12.87 1.02
CA LEU A 371 9.99 -11.73 1.92
C LEU A 371 11.35 -11.29 2.45
N HIS A 372 11.62 -9.99 2.32
CA HIS A 372 12.75 -9.31 2.94
C HIS A 372 12.31 -8.45 4.12
N THR A 373 11.06 -7.98 4.17
CA THR A 373 10.53 -7.22 5.32
C THR A 373 9.08 -7.56 5.63
N ILE A 374 8.80 -7.79 6.91
CA ILE A 374 7.46 -7.85 7.50
C ILE A 374 7.32 -6.71 8.51
N SER A 375 6.33 -5.84 8.31
CA SER A 375 5.98 -4.78 9.27
C SER A 375 4.50 -4.81 9.63
N PHE A 376 4.18 -5.44 10.76
CA PHE A 376 2.83 -5.60 11.32
C PHE A 376 2.65 -4.85 12.65
N ARG A 377 3.51 -3.86 12.90
CA ARG A 377 3.55 -3.07 14.13
C ARG A 377 2.21 -2.38 14.40
N ARG A 378 1.85 -2.17 15.68
CA ARG A 378 0.66 -1.39 16.09
C ARG A 378 -0.63 -1.96 15.48
N ASN A 379 -0.87 -3.23 15.77
CA ASN A 379 -2.12 -3.92 15.48
C ASN A 379 -2.63 -4.58 16.79
N LEU A 380 -3.60 -5.48 16.66
CA LEU A 380 -4.22 -6.24 17.74
C LEU A 380 -3.95 -7.75 17.58
N PHE A 381 -2.85 -8.15 16.92
CA PHE A 381 -2.53 -9.57 16.74
C PHE A 381 -2.30 -10.25 18.10
N THR A 382 -2.86 -11.45 18.26
CA THR A 382 -2.89 -12.24 19.51
C THR A 382 -2.29 -13.63 19.32
N CYS A 383 -2.19 -14.37 20.43
CA CYS A 383 -1.66 -15.74 20.50
C CYS A 383 -0.16 -15.79 20.10
N SER A 384 0.39 -17.00 19.99
CA SER A 384 1.83 -17.22 19.75
C SER A 384 2.27 -16.91 18.32
N LEU A 385 3.54 -16.52 18.17
CA LEU A 385 4.20 -16.50 16.86
C LEU A 385 4.22 -17.93 16.26
N PRO A 386 3.84 -18.13 14.99
CA PRO A 386 3.91 -19.44 14.35
C PRO A 386 5.37 -19.82 14.08
N SER A 387 5.73 -21.08 14.37
CA SER A 387 7.09 -21.61 14.12
C SER A 387 7.48 -21.60 12.65
N ASP A 388 6.49 -21.65 11.74
CA ASP A 388 6.68 -21.53 10.30
C ASP A 388 7.35 -20.22 9.86
N LEU A 389 7.34 -19.16 10.68
CA LEU A 389 8.13 -17.94 10.39
C LEU A 389 9.62 -18.25 10.23
N GLY A 390 10.13 -19.29 10.90
CA GLY A 390 11.52 -19.73 10.74
C GLY A 390 11.90 -20.19 9.33
N LYS A 391 10.93 -20.40 8.43
CA LYS A 391 11.18 -20.71 7.01
C LYS A 391 11.62 -19.49 6.19
N LEU A 392 11.40 -18.27 6.69
CA LEU A 392 11.70 -17.02 5.99
C LEU A 392 13.19 -16.66 6.08
N THR A 393 14.04 -17.52 5.50
CA THR A 393 15.50 -17.41 5.63
C THR A 393 16.12 -16.19 4.94
N SER A 394 15.41 -15.57 3.99
CA SER A 394 15.79 -14.33 3.31
C SER A 394 15.32 -13.05 4.03
N LEU A 395 14.53 -13.18 5.10
CA LEU A 395 13.94 -12.04 5.80
C LEU A 395 15.03 -11.21 6.49
N LEU A 396 15.02 -9.90 6.25
CA LEU A 396 15.95 -8.94 6.85
C LEU A 396 15.32 -8.26 8.08
N ASN A 397 14.04 -7.92 8.01
CA ASN A 397 13.37 -7.15 9.05
C ASN A 397 12.05 -7.80 9.46
N LEU A 398 11.91 -8.08 10.75
CA LEU A 398 10.67 -8.57 11.36
C LEU A 398 10.19 -7.62 12.46
N GLY A 399 9.19 -6.80 12.13
CA GLY A 399 8.54 -5.87 13.04
C GLY A 399 7.13 -6.32 13.42
N LEU A 400 6.95 -6.79 14.66
CA LEU A 400 5.66 -7.18 15.24
C LEU A 400 5.34 -6.43 16.54
N ASN A 401 6.05 -5.34 16.82
CA ASN A 401 5.94 -4.63 18.08
C ASN A 401 4.60 -3.88 18.26
N ASN A 402 4.23 -3.60 19.51
CA ASN A 402 2.93 -3.01 19.84
C ASN A 402 1.76 -3.84 19.33
N ASN A 403 1.71 -5.12 19.70
CA ASN A 403 0.61 -6.04 19.46
C ASN A 403 0.18 -6.68 20.80
N GLN A 404 -0.58 -7.75 20.75
CA GLN A 404 -1.01 -8.55 21.91
C GLN A 404 -0.51 -10.00 21.79
N LEU A 405 0.63 -10.21 21.12
CA LEU A 405 1.21 -11.55 20.91
C LEU A 405 1.63 -12.14 22.25
N ASP A 406 1.34 -13.42 22.47
CA ASP A 406 1.63 -14.14 23.71
C ASP A 406 2.45 -15.42 23.46
N GLY A 407 2.53 -16.30 24.46
CA GLY A 407 3.25 -17.57 24.33
C GLY A 407 4.75 -17.35 24.21
N THR A 408 5.46 -18.27 23.55
CA THR A 408 6.92 -18.27 23.48
C THR A 408 7.42 -17.74 22.15
N ILE A 409 8.64 -17.19 22.12
CA ILE A 409 9.39 -17.01 20.86
C ILE A 409 9.77 -18.41 20.34
N PRO A 410 9.37 -18.84 19.13
CA PRO A 410 9.73 -20.15 18.60
C PRO A 410 11.23 -20.29 18.35
N SER A 411 11.81 -21.46 18.64
CA SER A 411 13.23 -21.74 18.39
C SER A 411 13.60 -21.63 16.90
N GLU A 412 12.63 -21.87 16.02
CA GLU A 412 12.73 -21.82 14.57
C GLU A 412 13.04 -20.41 14.06
N VAL A 413 12.77 -19.36 14.85
CA VAL A 413 13.21 -17.98 14.55
C VAL A 413 14.72 -17.95 14.31
N GLY A 414 15.50 -18.76 15.02
CA GLY A 414 16.95 -18.88 14.83
C GLY A 414 17.39 -19.42 13.46
N ASN A 415 16.48 -19.87 12.60
CA ASN A 415 16.80 -20.26 11.23
C ASN A 415 16.87 -19.07 10.25
N MET A 416 16.35 -17.89 10.62
CA MET A 416 16.32 -16.69 9.77
C MET A 416 17.67 -15.95 9.76
N ARG A 417 18.74 -16.58 9.26
CA ARG A 417 20.12 -16.06 9.39
C ARG A 417 20.38 -14.70 8.72
N SER A 418 19.54 -14.29 7.76
CA SER A 418 19.61 -12.99 7.10
C SER A 418 19.01 -11.86 7.93
N LEU A 419 18.33 -12.18 9.05
CA LEU A 419 17.60 -11.21 9.86
C LEU A 419 18.56 -10.19 10.49
N VAL A 420 18.34 -8.93 10.16
CA VAL A 420 19.07 -7.75 10.64
C VAL A 420 18.36 -7.13 11.83
N ALA A 421 17.03 -7.07 11.81
CA ALA A 421 16.24 -6.50 12.89
C ALA A 421 15.12 -7.45 13.33
N PHE A 422 15.16 -7.85 14.61
CA PHE A 422 14.10 -8.60 15.27
C PHE A 422 13.42 -7.74 16.34
N VAL A 423 12.21 -7.26 16.04
CA VAL A 423 11.54 -6.20 16.81
C VAL A 423 10.14 -6.67 17.20
N VAL A 424 10.00 -7.22 18.41
CA VAL A 424 8.75 -7.82 18.93
C VAL A 424 8.35 -7.27 20.30
N HIS A 425 8.84 -6.10 20.63
CA HIS A 425 8.64 -5.43 21.90
C HIS A 425 7.21 -4.87 22.10
N PHE A 426 6.82 -4.52 23.33
CA PHE A 426 5.43 -4.17 23.66
C PHE A 426 4.43 -5.24 23.18
N ASN A 427 4.61 -6.46 23.69
CA ASN A 427 3.71 -7.59 23.51
C ASN A 427 3.52 -8.28 24.87
N ALA A 428 2.92 -9.47 24.88
CA ALA A 428 2.76 -10.32 26.06
C ALA A 428 3.57 -11.62 25.95
N LEU A 429 4.73 -11.61 25.28
CA LEU A 429 5.57 -12.80 25.11
C LEU A 429 6.12 -13.27 26.45
N THR A 430 6.13 -14.58 26.65
CA THR A 430 6.47 -15.28 27.91
C THR A 430 7.61 -16.27 27.70
N SER A 431 8.02 -16.94 28.79
CA SER A 431 9.07 -17.97 28.81
C SER A 431 10.47 -17.41 28.53
N SER A 432 11.44 -18.31 28.36
CA SER A 432 12.84 -17.99 28.09
C SER A 432 13.06 -17.46 26.69
N ILE A 433 14.06 -16.58 26.54
CA ILE A 433 14.65 -16.25 25.24
C ILE A 433 15.29 -17.53 24.67
N PRO A 434 14.95 -17.99 23.45
CA PRO A 434 15.54 -19.20 22.86
C PRO A 434 17.04 -19.05 22.62
N THR A 435 17.82 -20.09 22.91
CA THR A 435 19.27 -20.11 22.65
C THR A 435 19.56 -20.07 21.15
N GLU A 436 18.63 -20.56 20.32
CA GLU A 436 18.72 -20.55 18.87
C GLU A 436 18.78 -19.13 18.28
N LEU A 437 18.34 -18.09 19.00
CA LEU A 437 18.51 -16.72 18.55
C LEU A 437 19.98 -16.36 18.35
N GLY A 438 20.92 -17.03 19.03
CA GLY A 438 22.37 -16.86 18.80
C GLY A 438 22.84 -17.26 17.39
N ARG A 439 22.01 -17.92 16.58
CA ARG A 439 22.29 -18.30 15.19
C ARG A 439 21.99 -17.19 14.17
N LEU A 440 21.43 -16.06 14.60
CA LEU A 440 21.07 -14.94 13.72
C LEU A 440 22.31 -14.11 13.36
N GLU A 441 23.17 -14.68 12.52
CA GLU A 441 24.52 -14.16 12.20
C GLU A 441 24.53 -12.69 11.70
N SER A 442 23.44 -12.24 11.06
CA SER A 442 23.30 -10.88 10.52
C SER A 442 22.66 -9.87 11.48
N LEU A 443 22.22 -10.31 12.67
CA LEU A 443 21.38 -9.49 13.55
C LEU A 443 22.14 -8.29 14.09
N ASP A 444 21.60 -7.10 13.79
CA ASP A 444 22.10 -5.81 14.25
C ASP A 444 21.30 -5.31 15.47
N THR A 445 19.98 -5.48 15.43
CA THR A 445 19.06 -4.96 16.44
C THR A 445 18.15 -6.07 16.97
N LEU A 446 18.23 -6.32 18.28
CA LEU A 446 17.34 -7.21 19.02
C LEU A 446 16.51 -6.38 20.01
N ALA A 447 15.19 -6.31 19.81
CA ALA A 447 14.28 -5.56 20.66
C ALA A 447 13.15 -6.44 21.21
N LEU A 448 13.30 -6.86 22.47
CA LEU A 448 12.38 -7.72 23.22
C LEU A 448 11.77 -7.03 24.46
N LEU A 449 12.07 -5.74 24.66
CA LEU A 449 11.59 -4.94 25.78
C LEU A 449 10.06 -4.94 25.96
N ASN A 450 9.59 -4.66 27.17
CA ASN A 450 8.16 -4.68 27.53
C ASN A 450 7.45 -5.97 27.08
N ASN A 451 7.88 -7.08 27.66
CA ASN A 451 7.25 -8.39 27.56
C ASN A 451 7.29 -9.06 28.96
N PHE A 452 6.91 -10.33 29.04
CA PHE A 452 6.98 -11.16 30.24
C PHE A 452 8.02 -12.29 30.09
N LEU A 453 9.12 -12.01 29.39
CA LEU A 453 10.19 -12.99 29.20
C LEU A 453 10.90 -13.26 30.53
N SER A 454 11.15 -14.53 30.82
CA SER A 454 11.70 -14.99 32.10
C SER A 454 12.96 -15.84 31.90
N CYS A 455 13.45 -16.49 32.97
CA CYS A 455 14.69 -17.26 32.98
C CYS A 455 15.93 -16.39 32.70
N THR A 456 17.08 -17.02 32.45
CA THR A 456 18.35 -16.34 32.23
C THR A 456 18.49 -15.82 30.81
N ILE A 457 19.26 -14.75 30.63
CA ILE A 457 19.70 -14.31 29.30
C ILE A 457 20.64 -15.38 28.72
N PRO A 458 20.37 -15.94 27.52
CA PRO A 458 21.21 -16.97 26.92
C PRO A 458 22.62 -16.47 26.61
N THR A 459 23.63 -17.26 26.97
CA THR A 459 25.04 -16.97 26.64
C THR A 459 25.29 -17.02 25.14
N GLU A 460 24.48 -17.77 24.39
CA GLU A 460 24.52 -17.92 22.94
C GLU A 460 24.26 -16.60 22.21
N LEU A 461 23.61 -15.62 22.83
CA LEU A 461 23.48 -14.28 22.25
C LEU A 461 24.85 -13.59 22.04
N ALA A 462 25.92 -14.07 22.70
CA ALA A 462 27.29 -13.62 22.45
C ALA A 462 27.84 -14.04 21.06
N MET A 463 27.14 -14.93 20.33
CA MET A 463 27.48 -15.33 18.96
C MET A 463 27.01 -14.32 17.91
N LEU A 464 26.22 -13.32 18.30
CA LEU A 464 25.67 -12.29 17.41
C LEU A 464 26.70 -11.20 17.09
N HIS A 465 27.72 -11.55 16.30
CA HIS A 465 28.85 -10.66 16.02
C HIS A 465 28.50 -9.35 15.30
N GLN A 466 27.31 -9.25 14.68
CA GLN A 466 26.82 -8.02 14.05
C GLN A 466 26.01 -7.13 15.01
N LEU A 467 25.66 -7.63 16.20
CA LEU A 467 24.72 -6.97 17.09
C LEU A 467 25.27 -5.64 17.61
N ARG A 468 24.51 -4.57 17.37
CA ARG A 468 24.79 -3.22 17.87
C ARG A 468 23.90 -2.87 19.04
N LYS A 469 22.61 -3.24 18.96
CA LYS A 469 21.59 -2.78 19.90
C LYS A 469 20.84 -3.97 20.49
N MET A 470 20.87 -4.10 21.81
CA MET A 470 20.14 -5.11 22.56
C MET A 470 19.25 -4.43 23.60
N TYR A 471 17.93 -4.57 23.42
CA TYR A 471 16.92 -4.02 24.32
C TYR A 471 16.08 -5.14 24.95
N LEU A 472 16.33 -5.43 26.23
CA LEU A 472 15.66 -6.47 27.01
C LEU A 472 14.92 -5.91 28.24
N TRP A 473 14.85 -4.58 28.37
CA TRP A 473 14.30 -3.92 29.55
C TRP A 473 12.80 -4.16 29.77
N THR A 474 12.36 -4.04 31.02
CA THR A 474 10.97 -4.36 31.45
C THR A 474 10.55 -5.77 31.01
N ASN A 475 11.17 -6.76 31.64
CA ASN A 475 10.86 -8.19 31.53
C ASN A 475 11.01 -8.85 32.92
N GLU A 476 10.92 -10.18 32.98
CA GLU A 476 11.10 -10.99 34.19
C GLU A 476 12.42 -11.80 34.16
N LEU A 477 13.45 -11.29 33.48
CA LEU A 477 14.72 -11.99 33.29
C LEU A 477 15.49 -12.09 34.62
N THR A 478 16.11 -13.24 34.87
CA THR A 478 16.80 -13.60 36.13
C THR A 478 18.25 -14.02 35.88
N GLY A 479 18.98 -14.33 36.95
CA GLY A 479 20.38 -14.77 36.86
C GLY A 479 21.37 -13.65 36.55
N PRO A 480 22.65 -13.98 36.26
CA PRO A 480 23.68 -13.00 36.00
C PRO A 480 23.57 -12.39 34.59
N ILE A 481 24.16 -11.21 34.41
CA ILE A 481 24.48 -10.70 33.06
C ILE A 481 25.55 -11.63 32.46
N PRO A 482 25.37 -12.15 31.22
CA PRO A 482 26.38 -13.02 30.60
C PRO A 482 27.73 -12.33 30.44
N SER A 483 28.78 -12.90 31.03
CA SER A 483 30.16 -12.41 30.87
C SER A 483 30.66 -12.53 29.42
N GLU A 484 30.08 -13.48 28.69
CA GLU A 484 30.30 -13.76 27.28
C GLU A 484 29.96 -12.56 26.40
N PHE A 485 29.09 -11.63 26.85
CA PHE A 485 28.80 -10.43 26.09
C PHE A 485 30.03 -9.54 25.90
N GLY A 486 31.07 -9.67 26.73
CA GLY A 486 32.34 -8.98 26.55
C GLY A 486 33.09 -9.27 25.24
N VAL A 487 32.63 -10.21 24.41
CA VAL A 487 33.21 -10.51 23.08
C VAL A 487 32.42 -9.94 21.90
N LEU A 488 31.31 -9.22 22.13
CA LEU A 488 30.49 -8.66 21.05
C LEU A 488 31.16 -7.41 20.45
N PRO A 489 31.73 -7.48 19.23
CA PRO A 489 32.64 -6.45 18.75
C PRO A 489 31.96 -5.14 18.35
N LYS A 490 30.64 -5.17 18.11
CA LYS A 490 29.86 -4.03 17.60
C LYS A 490 28.80 -3.52 18.58
N LEU A 491 28.65 -4.17 19.73
CA LEU A 491 27.59 -3.81 20.69
C LEU A 491 27.88 -2.41 21.24
N ASN A 492 26.99 -1.46 20.92
CA ASN A 492 27.09 -0.08 21.37
C ASN A 492 25.99 0.31 22.36
N PHE A 493 24.87 -0.42 22.36
CA PHE A 493 23.76 -0.14 23.25
C PHE A 493 23.25 -1.43 23.90
N LEU A 494 23.40 -1.53 25.22
CA LEU A 494 22.88 -2.64 26.04
C LEU A 494 21.92 -2.11 27.10
N SER A 495 20.65 -2.48 26.98
CA SER A 495 19.59 -2.06 27.89
C SER A 495 18.87 -3.27 28.45
N ILE A 496 19.01 -3.45 29.76
CA ILE A 496 18.58 -4.61 30.55
C ILE A 496 17.96 -4.17 31.89
N GLU A 497 17.64 -2.87 32.01
CA GLU A 497 16.99 -2.30 33.19
C GLU A 497 15.60 -2.91 33.44
N GLU A 498 15.08 -2.74 34.65
CA GLU A 498 13.74 -3.22 35.01
C GLU A 498 13.55 -4.73 34.77
N ASN A 499 14.44 -5.51 35.36
CA ASN A 499 14.42 -6.98 35.35
C ASN A 499 14.74 -7.50 36.76
N GLN A 500 14.98 -8.81 36.89
CA GLN A 500 15.38 -9.49 38.12
C GLN A 500 16.82 -10.02 38.04
N LEU A 501 17.68 -9.38 37.24
CA LEU A 501 19.07 -9.80 37.06
C LEU A 501 19.85 -9.62 38.37
N SER A 502 20.72 -10.57 38.68
CA SER A 502 21.45 -10.68 39.95
C SER A 502 22.95 -10.80 39.73
N SER A 503 23.72 -11.02 40.81
CA SER A 503 25.19 -11.08 40.78
C SER A 503 25.86 -9.72 40.51
N MET A 504 27.17 -9.75 40.30
CA MET A 504 27.98 -8.58 39.95
C MET A 504 27.90 -8.29 38.45
N VAL A 505 28.09 -7.03 38.07
CA VAL A 505 28.30 -6.65 36.67
C VAL A 505 29.63 -7.27 36.20
N PRO A 506 29.66 -8.07 35.12
CA PRO A 506 30.88 -8.73 34.66
C PRO A 506 31.95 -7.71 34.20
N THR A 507 33.19 -7.89 34.65
CA THR A 507 34.34 -7.07 34.22
C THR A 507 34.62 -7.20 32.72
N GLU A 508 34.21 -8.31 32.11
CA GLU A 508 34.33 -8.60 30.69
C GLU A 508 33.59 -7.58 29.81
N LEU A 509 32.52 -6.95 30.33
CA LEU A 509 31.81 -5.91 29.58
C LEU A 509 32.70 -4.69 29.29
N GLY A 510 33.74 -4.44 30.09
CA GLY A 510 34.73 -3.40 29.81
C GLY A 510 35.60 -3.66 28.57
N ARG A 511 35.50 -4.86 27.95
CA ARG A 511 36.15 -5.16 26.66
C ARG A 511 35.33 -4.66 25.45
N LEU A 512 34.10 -4.24 25.66
CA LEU A 512 33.21 -3.75 24.61
C LEU A 512 33.65 -2.36 24.11
N SER A 513 34.61 -2.34 23.18
CA SER A 513 35.22 -1.10 22.68
C SER A 513 34.28 -0.11 21.98
N GLN A 514 33.07 -0.54 21.60
CA GLN A 514 32.05 0.29 20.96
C GLN A 514 30.90 0.66 21.91
N LEU A 515 30.92 0.24 23.18
CA LEU A 515 29.82 0.48 24.11
C LEU A 515 29.67 1.97 24.41
N GLU A 516 28.52 2.53 24.05
CA GLU A 516 28.16 3.91 24.31
C GLU A 516 27.21 4.03 25.50
N ALA A 517 26.33 3.04 25.70
CA ALA A 517 25.37 3.04 26.77
C ALA A 517 25.10 1.64 27.34
N LEU A 518 25.17 1.55 28.68
CA LEU A 518 24.76 0.40 29.47
C LEU A 518 23.70 0.83 30.49
N TYR A 519 22.47 0.38 30.30
CA TYR A 519 21.37 0.59 31.25
C TYR A 519 21.07 -0.72 31.98
N ALA A 520 21.39 -0.77 33.28
CA ALA A 520 21.20 -1.97 34.10
C ALA A 520 20.51 -1.69 35.45
N HIS A 521 19.97 -0.48 35.61
CA HIS A 521 19.28 -0.06 36.84
C HIS A 521 17.97 -0.84 37.06
N ARG A 522 17.39 -0.77 38.27
CA ARG A 522 16.17 -1.52 38.63
C ARG A 522 16.31 -3.03 38.38
N ASN A 523 17.39 -3.60 38.89
CA ASN A 523 17.69 -5.03 38.95
C ASN A 523 18.12 -5.42 40.39
N GLN A 524 18.52 -6.68 40.60
CA GLN A 524 19.07 -7.21 41.85
C GLN A 524 20.62 -7.31 41.81
N LEU A 525 21.27 -6.45 41.02
CA LEU A 525 22.72 -6.42 40.87
C LEU A 525 23.41 -5.98 42.16
N SER A 526 24.60 -6.53 42.43
CA SER A 526 25.36 -6.31 43.65
C SER A 526 26.85 -6.05 43.36
N GLY A 527 27.60 -5.62 44.37
CA GLY A 527 29.03 -5.30 44.21
C GLY A 527 29.27 -3.91 43.58
N PRO A 528 30.55 -3.53 43.42
CA PRO A 528 30.93 -2.27 42.80
C PRO A 528 30.71 -2.30 41.28
N ILE A 529 30.59 -1.13 40.67
CA ILE A 529 30.70 -1.00 39.21
C ILE A 529 32.16 -1.33 38.81
N PRO A 530 32.40 -2.27 37.87
CA PRO A 530 33.73 -2.57 37.35
C PRO A 530 34.47 -1.31 36.89
N SER A 531 35.76 -1.20 37.22
CA SER A 531 36.61 -0.08 36.79
C SER A 531 36.95 -0.11 35.30
N GLU A 532 36.69 -1.24 34.66
CA GLU A 532 36.88 -1.48 33.23
C GLU A 532 35.78 -0.86 32.35
N LEU A 533 34.66 -0.42 32.95
CA LEU A 533 33.49 0.16 32.25
C LEU A 533 33.56 1.68 32.09
#